data_AF-A0A0N8PSN1-F1
#
_entry.id   AF-A0A0N8PSN1-F1
#
_cell.length_a   1.000
_cell.length_b   1.000
_cell.length_c   1.000
_cell.angle_alpha   90.00
_cell.angle_beta   90.00
_cell.angle_gamma   90.00
#
_symmetry.space_group_name_H-M   'P 1'
#
loop_
_entity.id
_entity.type
_entity.pdbx_description
1 polymer ?
#
loop_
_entity_poly.entity_id
_entity_poly.type
_entity_poly.pdbx_seq_one_letter_code
_entity_poly.pdbx_strand_id
1 'polypeptide(L)'
;TVARPDAPQGTLVLPDGTRWSPASSTPGEKSTQLTYLVPSATASQVAGWEVSGGSGLPGRLTLTIPAPAARAALLRQNLTVRASGADVSTRNGSSILTLSLSVTLASDAAPITLLPSDLVLKRVGNGRAPEWQPPALEPGKAVTVRIVIPLQDAGSSMEAAIGAWHARLRW
;
A
#
# COMPACT_ATOMS: atom_id res chain seq x y z
N THR A 1 8.80 -9.21 -17.76
CA THR A 1 8.70 -10.61 -18.21
C THR A 1 10.07 -11.21 -18.21
N VAL A 2 10.35 -12.20 -17.37
CA VAL A 2 11.62 -12.95 -17.41
C VAL A 2 11.34 -14.24 -18.16
N ALA A 3 11.83 -14.35 -19.40
CA ALA A 3 11.72 -15.56 -20.18
C ALA A 3 13.00 -16.38 -19.96
N ARG A 4 12.87 -17.56 -19.33
CA ARG A 4 13.91 -18.58 -19.29
C ARG A 4 13.34 -19.86 -19.89
N PRO A 5 14.12 -20.63 -20.68
CA PRO A 5 13.66 -21.91 -21.20
C PRO A 5 13.52 -22.90 -20.03
N ASP A 6 12.34 -23.52 -19.91
CA ASP A 6 12.06 -24.74 -19.15
C ASP A 6 12.63 -24.87 -17.73
N ALA A 7 12.15 -24.02 -16.81
CA ALA A 7 12.17 -24.34 -15.39
C ALA A 7 10.78 -24.84 -14.96
N PRO A 8 10.56 -26.17 -14.78
CA PRO A 8 9.25 -26.72 -14.41
C PRO A 8 8.82 -26.33 -12.98
N GLN A 9 9.72 -25.73 -12.20
CA GLN A 9 9.54 -25.37 -10.81
C GLN A 9 10.27 -24.06 -10.47
N GLY A 10 9.68 -23.28 -9.58
CA GLY A 10 10.31 -22.09 -9.00
C GLY A 10 9.67 -21.76 -7.66
N THR A 11 10.48 -21.47 -6.65
CA THR A 11 10.00 -21.08 -5.33
C THR A 11 10.04 -19.57 -5.21
N LEU A 12 8.89 -18.96 -4.93
CA LEU A 12 8.82 -17.54 -4.59
C LEU A 12 9.18 -17.37 -3.12
N VAL A 13 10.14 -16.51 -2.82
CA VAL A 13 10.62 -16.20 -1.47
C VAL A 13 10.23 -14.76 -1.16
N LEU A 14 9.30 -14.58 -0.23
CA LEU A 14 8.84 -13.26 0.21
C LEU A 14 9.87 -12.58 1.12
N PRO A 15 9.76 -11.26 1.39
CA PRO A 15 10.72 -10.54 2.24
C PRO A 15 10.85 -11.07 3.66
N ASP A 16 9.79 -11.69 4.18
CA ASP A 16 9.75 -12.35 5.49
C ASP A 16 10.47 -13.72 5.50
N GLY A 17 10.99 -14.16 4.35
CA GLY A 17 11.64 -15.45 4.16
C GLY A 17 10.67 -16.59 3.86
N THR A 18 9.35 -16.34 3.87
CA THR A 18 8.33 -17.36 3.57
C THR A 18 8.48 -17.84 2.13
N ARG A 19 8.39 -19.16 1.95
CA ARG A 19 8.61 -19.84 0.67
C ARG A 19 7.29 -20.36 0.11
N TRP A 20 6.98 -19.97 -1.12
CA TRP A 20 5.72 -20.29 -1.80
C TRP A 20 5.97 -21.12 -3.04
N SER A 21 5.28 -22.26 -3.09
CA SER A 21 5.11 -23.05 -4.31
C SER A 21 4.06 -22.41 -5.21
N PRO A 22 4.16 -22.59 -6.55
CA PRO A 22 3.14 -22.12 -7.46
C PRO A 22 1.81 -22.84 -7.19
N ALA A 23 0.71 -22.10 -7.19
CA ALA A 23 -0.65 -22.63 -7.12
C ALA A 23 -1.06 -23.31 -8.43
N SER A 24 -0.51 -22.87 -9.57
CA SER A 24 -0.63 -23.58 -10.84
C SER A 24 0.62 -23.42 -11.69
N SER A 25 0.86 -24.42 -12.54
CA SER A 25 1.93 -24.44 -13.54
C SER A 25 1.32 -24.86 -14.87
N THR A 26 1.46 -23.99 -15.87
CA THR A 26 0.92 -24.25 -17.22
C THR A 26 2.08 -24.21 -18.21
N PRO A 27 2.41 -25.33 -18.87
CA PRO A 27 3.44 -25.35 -19.90
C PRO A 27 2.93 -24.62 -21.14
N GLY A 28 3.77 -23.75 -21.70
CA GLY A 28 3.60 -23.12 -23.01
C GLY A 28 4.71 -23.58 -23.96
N GLU A 29 4.60 -23.19 -25.23
CA GLU A 29 5.45 -23.70 -26.32
C GLU A 29 6.96 -23.46 -26.14
N LYS A 30 7.35 -22.41 -25.40
CA LYS A 30 8.76 -22.05 -25.11
C LYS A 30 9.00 -21.55 -23.68
N SER A 31 8.00 -21.68 -22.80
CA SER A 31 8.03 -21.12 -21.45
C SER A 31 7.02 -21.81 -20.55
N THR A 32 7.26 -21.82 -19.25
CA THR A 32 6.27 -22.25 -18.25
C THR A 32 5.66 -21.02 -17.57
N GLN A 33 4.33 -20.95 -17.51
CA GLN A 33 3.62 -19.96 -16.72
C GLN A 33 3.38 -20.52 -15.31
N LEU A 34 3.90 -19.82 -14.30
CA LEU A 34 3.69 -20.15 -12.89
C LEU A 34 2.77 -19.10 -12.25
N THR A 35 1.69 -19.54 -11.61
CA THR A 35 0.78 -18.66 -10.86
C THR A 35 1.00 -18.86 -9.37
N TYR A 36 1.18 -17.78 -8.62
CA TYR A 36 1.34 -17.82 -7.17
C TYR A 36 0.18 -17.08 -6.50
N LEU A 37 -0.44 -17.71 -5.50
CA LEU A 37 -1.46 -17.08 -4.65
C LEU A 37 -0.80 -16.57 -3.38
N VAL A 38 -0.18 -15.40 -3.45
CA VAL A 38 0.47 -14.77 -2.30
C VAL A 38 -0.53 -14.01 -1.44
N PRO A 39 -0.31 -13.89 -0.11
CA PRO A 39 -1.09 -13.02 0.75
C PRO A 39 -1.08 -11.60 0.20
N SER A 40 -2.20 -10.90 0.38
CA SER A 40 -2.33 -9.52 -0.08
C SER A 40 -1.27 -8.64 0.56
N ALA A 41 -0.26 -8.27 -0.23
CA ALA A 41 0.75 -7.33 0.19
C ALA A 41 0.16 -5.93 0.22
N THR A 42 0.59 -5.15 1.19
CA THR A 42 0.01 -3.85 1.49
C THR A 42 0.74 -2.70 0.81
N ALA A 43 1.96 -2.98 0.36
CA ALA A 43 2.83 -2.13 -0.42
C ALA A 43 3.54 -2.98 -1.47
N SER A 44 4.20 -2.33 -2.43
CA SER A 44 5.10 -3.01 -3.34
C SER A 44 6.23 -3.65 -2.54
N GLN A 45 6.54 -4.91 -2.83
CA GLN A 45 7.59 -5.64 -2.13
C GLN A 45 8.53 -6.33 -3.11
N VAL A 46 9.77 -6.51 -2.66
CA VAL A 46 10.81 -7.20 -3.43
C VAL A 46 10.88 -8.64 -2.95
N ALA A 47 10.53 -9.58 -3.83
CA ALA A 47 10.61 -11.00 -3.57
C ALA A 47 11.79 -11.62 -4.31
N GLY A 48 12.39 -12.66 -3.72
CA GLY A 48 13.29 -13.55 -4.42
C GLY A 48 12.50 -14.60 -5.20
N TRP A 49 13.03 -15.03 -6.34
CA TRP A 49 12.56 -16.22 -7.03
C TRP A 49 13.74 -17.16 -7.22
N GLU A 50 13.62 -18.34 -6.62
CA GLU A 50 14.64 -19.37 -6.66
C GLU A 50 14.26 -20.43 -7.67
N VAL A 51 15.17 -20.69 -8.60
CA VAL A 51 15.00 -21.68 -9.65
C VAL A 51 15.92 -22.85 -9.36
N SER A 52 15.33 -24.01 -9.09
CA SER A 52 16.06 -25.27 -8.96
C SER A 52 16.47 -25.73 -10.34
N GLY A 53 17.76 -25.62 -10.67
CA GLY A 53 18.28 -26.03 -11.97
C GLY A 53 19.59 -26.80 -11.83
N GLY A 54 19.51 -28.13 -11.89
CA GLY A 54 20.68 -29.03 -12.00
C GLY A 54 21.75 -28.90 -10.91
N SER A 55 22.92 -29.51 -11.13
CA SER A 55 24.03 -29.66 -10.18
C SER A 55 24.77 -28.37 -9.78
N GLY A 56 24.18 -27.19 -10.01
CA GLY A 56 24.73 -25.88 -9.68
C GLY A 56 24.00 -25.21 -8.51
N LEU A 57 24.55 -24.07 -8.06
CA LEU A 57 23.84 -23.19 -7.12
C LEU A 57 22.52 -22.72 -7.75
N PRO A 58 21.40 -22.70 -6.99
CA PRO A 58 20.12 -22.24 -7.51
C PRO A 58 20.23 -20.80 -8.00
N GLY A 59 19.73 -20.56 -9.22
CA GLY A 59 19.66 -19.21 -9.76
C GLY A 59 18.65 -18.40 -8.95
N ARG A 60 19.07 -17.24 -8.43
CA ARG A 60 18.18 -16.32 -7.71
C ARG A 60 17.90 -15.09 -8.57
N LEU A 61 16.62 -14.84 -8.80
CA LEU A 61 16.12 -13.67 -9.48
C LEU A 61 15.37 -12.78 -8.48
N THR A 62 15.37 -11.48 -8.74
CA THR A 62 14.61 -10.52 -7.93
C THR A 62 13.35 -10.14 -8.70
N LEU A 63 12.19 -10.27 -8.05
CA LEU A 63 10.89 -9.89 -8.58
C LEU A 63 10.31 -8.76 -7.75
N THR A 64 9.72 -7.76 -8.41
CA THR A 64 8.89 -6.75 -7.74
C THR A 64 7.44 -7.21 -7.78
N ILE A 65 6.86 -7.48 -6.61
CA ILE A 65 5.43 -7.71 -6.46
C ILE A 65 4.79 -6.35 -6.21
N PRO A 66 4.01 -5.80 -7.16
CA PRO A 66 3.38 -4.51 -6.95
C PRO A 66 2.36 -4.59 -5.82
N ALA A 67 2.08 -3.45 -5.18
CA ALA A 67 0.87 -3.35 -4.36
C ALA A 67 -0.35 -3.69 -5.23
N PRO A 68 -1.36 -4.41 -4.72
CA PRO A 68 -2.55 -4.71 -5.51
C PRO A 68 -3.17 -3.41 -6.00
N ALA A 69 -3.26 -3.20 -7.33
CA ALA A 69 -4.10 -2.12 -7.89
C ALA A 69 -5.55 -2.23 -7.38
N ALA A 70 -5.97 -3.46 -7.07
CA ALA A 70 -7.19 -3.80 -6.37
C ALA A 70 -7.33 -3.10 -5.01
N ARG A 71 -6.25 -2.83 -4.25
CA ARG A 71 -6.37 -2.18 -2.93
C ARG A 71 -6.83 -0.74 -3.08
N ALA A 72 -6.16 0.06 -3.93
CA ALA A 72 -6.58 1.44 -4.15
C ALA A 72 -8.01 1.52 -4.73
N ALA A 73 -8.37 0.59 -5.63
CA ALA A 73 -9.73 0.48 -6.15
C ALA A 73 -10.75 0.08 -5.06
N LEU A 74 -10.41 -0.91 -4.22
CA LEU A 74 -11.22 -1.38 -3.09
C LEU A 74 -11.51 -0.25 -2.11
N LEU A 75 -10.49 0.53 -1.74
CA LEU A 75 -10.67 1.67 -0.84
C LEU A 75 -11.52 2.77 -1.47
N ARG A 76 -11.39 3.01 -2.79
CA ARG A 76 -12.25 3.97 -3.51
C ARG A 76 -13.72 3.55 -3.55
N GLN A 77 -13.97 2.24 -3.65
CA GLN A 77 -15.33 1.69 -3.73
C GLN A 77 -16.00 1.59 -2.37
N ASN A 78 -15.25 1.20 -1.33
CA ASN A 78 -15.82 0.81 -0.04
C ASN A 78 -15.65 1.86 1.07
N LEU A 79 -14.81 2.87 0.91
CA LEU A 79 -14.64 3.91 1.93
C LEU A 79 -15.44 5.17 1.60
N THR A 80 -16.22 5.61 2.58
CA THR A 80 -16.69 6.98 2.66
C THR A 80 -15.81 7.73 3.65
N VAL A 81 -15.12 8.77 3.18
CA VAL A 81 -14.28 9.61 4.03
C VAL A 81 -14.78 11.05 3.97
N ARG A 82 -14.92 11.68 5.13
CA ARG A 82 -15.37 13.06 5.29
C ARG A 82 -14.41 13.82 6.18
N ALA A 83 -14.07 15.04 5.81
CA ALA A 83 -13.35 15.93 6.72
C ALA A 83 -14.28 16.33 7.87
N SER A 84 -13.83 16.17 9.11
CA SER A 84 -14.57 16.56 10.32
C SER A 84 -13.99 17.80 11.00
N GLY A 85 -12.76 18.20 10.65
CA GLY A 85 -12.16 19.45 11.12
C GLY A 85 -10.71 19.60 10.70
N ALA A 86 -10.21 20.82 10.72
CA ALA A 86 -8.81 21.14 10.47
C ALA A 86 -8.40 22.27 11.42
N ASP A 87 -7.24 22.12 12.07
CA ASP A 87 -6.71 23.11 13.02
C ASP A 87 -5.20 23.30 12.81
N VAL A 88 -4.76 24.55 12.84
CA VAL A 88 -3.35 24.91 12.77
C VAL A 88 -2.87 25.31 14.15
N SER A 89 -1.87 24.61 14.67
CA SER A 89 -1.30 24.86 15.98
C SER A 89 0.23 24.78 15.93
N THR A 90 0.87 25.18 17.03
CA THR A 90 2.33 25.13 17.14
C THR A 90 2.72 24.05 18.15
N ARG A 91 3.60 23.13 17.76
CA ARG A 91 4.18 22.10 18.64
C ARG A 91 5.69 22.21 18.59
N ASN A 92 6.33 22.39 19.75
CA ASN A 92 7.79 22.50 19.88
C ASN A 92 8.41 23.54 18.93
N GLY A 93 7.76 24.71 18.78
CA GLY A 93 8.20 25.79 17.90
C GLY A 93 7.98 25.55 16.39
N SER A 94 7.42 24.41 15.99
CA SER A 94 7.03 24.12 14.61
C SER A 94 5.52 24.23 14.41
N SER A 95 5.09 24.87 13.33
CA SER A 95 3.67 24.88 12.94
C SER A 95 3.25 23.50 12.43
N ILE A 96 2.08 23.04 12.87
CA ILE A 96 1.47 21.76 12.47
C ILE A 96 0.02 21.99 12.05
N LEU A 97 -0.44 21.25 11.05
CA LEU A 97 -1.86 21.11 10.70
C LEU A 97 -2.36 19.77 11.23
N THR A 98 -3.39 19.81 12.06
CA THR A 98 -4.13 18.61 12.48
C THR A 98 -5.41 18.51 11.67
N LEU A 99 -5.48 17.51 10.80
CA LEU A 99 -6.66 17.18 10.02
C LEU A 99 -7.40 16.02 10.69
N SER A 100 -8.67 16.22 10.99
CA SER A 100 -9.57 15.18 11.48
C SER A 100 -10.46 14.69 10.34
N LEU A 101 -10.49 13.37 10.13
CA LEU A 101 -11.34 12.72 9.14
C LEU A 101 -12.26 11.72 9.82
N SER A 102 -13.51 11.66 9.40
CA SER A 102 -14.43 10.55 9.68
C SER A 102 -14.37 9.56 8.51
N VAL A 103 -13.98 8.33 8.81
CA VAL A 103 -13.81 7.23 7.85
C VAL A 103 -14.85 6.17 8.16
N THR A 104 -15.66 5.80 7.17
CA THR A 104 -16.68 4.76 7.30
C THR A 104 -16.48 3.74 6.20
N LEU A 105 -16.47 2.46 6.58
CA LEU A 105 -16.46 1.34 5.65
C LEU A 105 -17.90 0.98 5.26
N ALA A 106 -18.15 0.66 3.99
CA ALA A 106 -19.44 0.18 3.51
C ALA A 106 -19.96 -1.00 4.36
N SER A 107 -21.27 -1.04 4.60
CA SER A 107 -21.90 -2.00 5.53
C SER A 107 -21.85 -3.45 5.05
N ASP A 108 -21.68 -3.67 3.75
CA ASP A 108 -21.60 -4.97 3.07
C ASP A 108 -20.15 -5.40 2.77
N ALA A 109 -19.15 -4.58 3.08
CA ALA A 109 -17.75 -4.92 2.90
C ALA A 109 -17.24 -5.85 4.02
N ALA A 110 -16.18 -6.61 3.74
CA ALA A 110 -15.43 -7.31 4.79
C ALA A 110 -14.62 -6.32 5.64
N PRO A 111 -14.35 -6.60 6.94
CA PRO A 111 -13.50 -5.75 7.77
C PRO A 111 -12.12 -5.48 7.15
N ILE A 112 -11.62 -4.26 7.28
CA ILE A 112 -10.35 -3.82 6.68
C ILE A 112 -9.53 -3.01 7.68
N THR A 113 -8.22 -3.26 7.72
CA THR A 113 -7.26 -2.39 8.41
C THR A 113 -6.59 -1.44 7.41
N LEU A 114 -6.76 -0.14 7.63
CA LEU A 114 -6.02 0.88 6.89
C LEU A 114 -4.54 0.80 7.25
N LEU A 115 -3.69 1.29 6.35
CA LEU A 115 -2.24 1.23 6.50
C LEU A 115 -1.61 2.57 6.21
N PRO A 116 -0.36 2.80 6.69
CA PRO A 116 0.28 4.10 6.54
C PRO A 116 0.36 4.56 5.08
N SER A 117 0.52 3.62 4.14
CA SER A 117 0.59 3.83 2.69
C SER A 117 -0.76 4.12 2.03
N ASP A 118 -1.89 3.94 2.71
CA ASP A 118 -3.22 4.25 2.15
C ASP A 118 -3.51 5.76 2.16
N LEU A 119 -2.80 6.53 2.99
CA LEU A 119 -2.81 7.99 2.96
C LEU A 119 -1.74 8.45 1.97
N VAL A 120 -2.20 9.07 0.88
CA VAL A 120 -1.32 9.68 -0.12
C VAL A 120 -1.25 11.16 0.16
N LEU A 121 -0.05 11.66 0.47
CA LEU A 121 0.24 13.09 0.56
C LEU A 121 1.21 13.49 -0.54
N LYS A 122 0.79 14.43 -1.39
CA LYS A 122 1.65 15.06 -2.39
C LYS A 122 1.90 16.51 -1.99
N ARG A 123 3.13 16.81 -1.59
CA ARG A 123 3.60 18.17 -1.31
C ARG A 123 4.60 18.62 -2.37
N VAL A 124 4.71 19.92 -2.55
CA VAL A 124 5.84 20.52 -3.26
C VAL A 124 7.03 20.58 -2.30
N GLY A 125 8.18 20.01 -2.69
CA GLY A 125 9.42 20.03 -1.91
C GLY A 125 9.60 18.91 -0.88
N ASN A 126 10.81 18.82 -0.30
CA ASN A 126 11.18 17.81 0.68
C ASN A 126 10.74 18.24 2.07
N GLY A 127 9.91 17.44 2.74
CA GLY A 127 9.77 17.62 4.18
C GLY A 127 9.21 16.41 4.89
N ARG A 128 8.99 16.59 6.19
CA ARG A 128 8.70 15.49 7.10
C ARG A 128 7.41 14.77 6.70
N ALA A 129 7.44 13.45 6.83
CA ALA A 129 6.26 12.61 6.63
C ALA A 129 5.16 13.01 7.63
N PRO A 130 3.88 12.86 7.26
CA PRO A 130 2.78 13.04 8.20
C PRO A 130 2.82 11.98 9.29
N GLU A 131 2.31 12.33 10.46
CA GLU A 131 2.02 11.38 11.52
C GLU A 131 0.53 11.07 11.51
N TRP A 132 0.18 9.80 11.35
CA TRP A 132 -1.19 9.33 11.54
C TRP A 132 -1.16 7.86 11.97
N GLN A 133 -2.22 7.42 12.63
CA GLN A 133 -2.38 6.04 13.07
C GLN A 133 -3.54 5.40 12.31
N PRO A 134 -3.26 4.52 11.34
CA PRO A 134 -4.30 3.89 10.54
C PRO A 134 -5.22 3.02 11.40
N PRO A 135 -6.55 3.17 11.30
CA PRO A 135 -7.49 2.39 12.09
C PRO A 135 -7.81 1.03 11.45
N ALA A 136 -8.26 0.09 12.29
CA ALA A 136 -9.10 -1.03 11.85
C ALA A 136 -10.54 -0.53 11.68
N LEU A 137 -11.18 -0.93 10.59
CA LEU A 137 -12.54 -0.51 10.23
C LEU A 137 -13.47 -1.72 10.24
N GLU A 138 -14.57 -1.55 10.96
CA GLU A 138 -15.71 -2.46 10.91
C GLU A 138 -16.80 -1.93 9.98
N PRO A 139 -17.54 -2.80 9.27
CA PRO A 139 -18.58 -2.38 8.33
C PRO A 139 -19.65 -1.50 9.00
N GLY A 140 -20.01 -0.39 8.35
CA GLY A 140 -21.05 0.53 8.80
C GLY A 140 -20.70 1.41 10.02
N LYS A 141 -19.53 1.23 10.63
CA LYS A 141 -19.09 2.05 11.78
C LYS A 141 -18.17 3.18 11.33
N ALA A 142 -18.50 4.40 11.73
CA ALA A 142 -17.64 5.56 11.51
C ALA A 142 -16.52 5.62 12.55
N VAL A 143 -15.28 5.79 12.09
CA VAL A 143 -14.10 5.98 12.93
C VAL A 143 -13.48 7.35 12.64
N THR A 144 -13.17 8.11 13.69
CA THR A 144 -12.45 9.38 13.55
C THR A 144 -10.95 9.13 13.59
N VAL A 145 -10.24 9.59 12.57
CA VAL A 145 -8.77 9.54 12.49
C VAL A 145 -8.20 10.96 12.52
N ARG A 146 -7.00 11.09 13.10
CA ARG A 146 -6.25 12.35 13.15
C ARG A 146 -4.96 12.19 12.36
N ILE A 147 -4.69 13.15 11.49
CA ILE A 147 -3.48 13.25 10.69
C ILE A 147 -2.79 14.54 11.08
N VAL A 148 -1.54 14.45 11.53
CA VAL A 148 -0.70 15.58 11.92
C VAL A 148 0.33 15.81 10.82
N ILE A 149 0.30 17.01 10.25
CA ILE A 149 1.13 17.39 9.10
C ILE A 149 2.05 18.53 9.54
N PRO A 150 3.38 18.32 9.56
CA PRO A 150 4.33 19.40 9.81
C PRO A 150 4.30 20.44 8.68
N LEU A 151 4.08 21.71 9.04
CA LEU A 151 4.10 22.84 8.10
C LEU A 151 5.52 23.41 8.05
N GLN A 152 6.01 23.74 6.85
CA GLN A 152 7.38 24.23 6.68
C GLN A 152 7.40 25.66 6.10
N ASP A 153 6.75 25.87 4.96
CA ASP A 153 6.71 27.19 4.32
C ASP A 153 5.28 27.75 4.33
N ALA A 154 5.16 29.03 4.69
CA ALA A 154 3.90 29.78 4.57
C ALA A 154 3.54 29.97 3.09
N GLY A 155 2.25 29.86 2.75
CA GLY A 155 1.75 29.91 1.37
C GLY A 155 1.88 28.60 0.59
N SER A 156 2.23 27.49 1.27
CA SER A 156 2.36 26.18 0.63
C SER A 156 1.01 25.50 0.42
N SER A 157 1.00 24.49 -0.45
CA SER A 157 -0.17 23.62 -0.61
C SER A 157 0.22 22.14 -0.71
N MET A 158 -0.70 21.29 -0.29
CA MET A 158 -0.56 19.84 -0.34
C MET A 158 -1.86 19.21 -0.80
N GLU A 159 -1.75 18.12 -1.55
CA GLU A 159 -2.88 17.24 -1.85
C GLU A 159 -2.85 16.05 -0.89
N ALA A 160 -3.98 15.78 -0.25
CA ALA A 160 -4.19 14.61 0.58
C ALA A 160 -5.27 13.73 -0.06
N ALA A 161 -5.05 12.41 -0.05
CA ALA A 161 -6.03 11.47 -0.55
C ALA A 161 -6.05 10.17 0.27
N ILE A 162 -7.26 9.61 0.42
CA ILE A 162 -7.50 8.28 0.99
C ILE A 162 -8.76 7.69 0.33
N GLY A 163 -8.63 6.51 -0.27
CA GLY A 163 -9.70 5.94 -1.10
C GLY A 163 -10.13 6.91 -2.22
N ALA A 164 -11.41 7.26 -2.26
CA ALA A 164 -11.96 8.24 -3.21
C ALA A 164 -11.92 9.68 -2.70
N TRP A 165 -11.64 9.89 -1.41
CA TRP A 165 -11.54 11.24 -0.86
C TRP A 165 -10.23 11.89 -1.24
N HIS A 166 -10.32 13.18 -1.56
CA HIS A 166 -9.24 14.01 -2.03
C HIS A 166 -9.48 15.44 -1.55
N ALA A 167 -8.44 16.08 -1.03
CA ALA A 167 -8.51 17.47 -0.62
C ALA A 167 -7.20 18.20 -0.92
N ARG A 168 -7.33 19.47 -1.29
CA ARG A 168 -6.20 20.39 -1.37
C ARG A 168 -6.17 21.25 -0.12
N LEU A 169 -5.10 21.13 0.63
CA LEU A 169 -4.84 21.89 1.85
C LEU A 169 -3.90 23.05 1.52
N ARG A 170 -4.18 24.23 2.07
CA ARG A 170 -3.40 25.46 1.90
C ARG A 170 -3.21 26.12 3.26
N TRP A 171 -2.03 26.69 3.51
CA TRP A 171 -1.66 27.40 4.74
C TRP A 171 -0.59 28.43 4.45
#